data_AF-A0A1H9ANY6-F1
#
_entry.id   AF-A0A1H9ANY6-F1
#
_cell.length_a   1.000
_cell.length_b   1.000
_cell.length_c   1.000
_cell.angle_alpha   90.00
_cell.angle_beta   90.00
_cell.angle_gamma   90.00
#
_symmetry.space_group_name_H-M   'P 1'
#
loop_
_entity.id
_entity.type
_entity.pdbx_description
1 polymer ?
#
loop_
_entity_poly.entity_id
_entity_poly.type
_entity_poly.pdbx_seq_one_letter_code
_entity_poly.pdbx_strand_id
1 'polypeptide(L)' 'MTEDKNKPSFETAMTELETIVQKLEKGDLPLEESLEAFKKGIELSQYCQQSLNKAEATVAKIMTEEGEALLDGDLT' A
#
# COMPACT_ATOMS: atom_id res chain seq x y z
N MET A 1 -6.80 -18.00 4.00
CA MET A 1 -6.80 -16.52 3.95
C MET A 1 -7.85 -16.12 2.93
N THR A 2 -8.98 -15.60 3.40
CA THR A 2 -10.10 -15.21 2.54
C THR A 2 -9.80 -13.81 1.99
N GLU A 3 -9.45 -13.72 0.71
CA GLU A 3 -9.40 -12.44 0.01
C GLU A 3 -10.81 -11.85 -0.03
N ASP A 4 -11.00 -10.68 0.61
CA ASP A 4 -12.15 -9.82 0.35
C ASP A 4 -12.09 -9.44 -1.13
N LYS A 5 -12.90 -10.09 -1.98
CA LYS A 5 -13.01 -9.82 -3.42
C LYS A 5 -13.42 -8.37 -3.78
N ASN A 6 -13.63 -7.53 -2.76
CA ASN A 6 -14.10 -6.16 -2.89
C ASN A 6 -13.00 -5.12 -2.62
N LYS A 7 -11.76 -5.52 -2.28
CA LYS A 7 -10.63 -4.60 -2.13
C LYS A 7 -9.76 -4.62 -3.40
N PRO A 8 -9.37 -3.45 -3.93
CA PRO A 8 -8.51 -3.38 -5.11
C PRO A 8 -7.13 -3.99 -4.83
N SER A 9 -6.46 -4.53 -5.85
CA SER A 9 -5.06 -4.93 -5.69
C SER A 9 -4.18 -3.71 -5.38
N PHE A 10 -2.98 -3.94 -4.84
CA PHE A 10 -2.04 -2.87 -4.57
C PHE A 10 -1.72 -2.07 -5.84
N GLU A 11 -1.46 -2.75 -6.95
CA GLU A 11 -1.11 -2.18 -8.25
C GLU A 11 -2.28 -1.35 -8.81
N THR A 12 -3.51 -1.85 -8.63
CA THR A 12 -4.72 -1.14 -9.05
C THR A 12 -4.89 0.14 -8.24
N ALA A 13 -4.76 0.07 -6.92
CA ALA A 13 -4.87 1.22 -6.03
C ALA A 13 -3.78 2.27 -6.29
N MET A 14 -2.55 1.82 -6.57
CA MET A 14 -1.43 2.70 -6.91
C MET A 14 -1.67 3.43 -8.23
N THR A 15 -2.10 2.72 -9.26
CA THR A 15 -2.41 3.31 -10.58
C THR A 15 -3.54 4.35 -10.47
N GLU A 16 -4.57 4.06 -9.66
CA GLU A 16 -5.67 5.00 -9.41
C GLU A 16 -5.18 6.25 -8.66
N LEU A 17 -4.31 6.07 -7.66
CA LEU A 17 -3.71 7.17 -6.91
C LEU A 17 -2.86 8.08 -7.80
N GLU A 18 -2.00 7.51 -8.65
CA GLU A 18 -1.20 8.26 -9.63
C GLU A 18 -2.09 9.07 -10.58
N THR A 19 -3.19 8.47 -11.04
CA THR A 19 -4.16 9.15 -11.91
C THR A 19 -4.81 10.34 -11.19
N ILE A 20 -5.15 10.19 -9.91
CA ILE A 20 -5.71 11.27 -9.09
C ILE A 20 -4.70 12.40 -8.92
N VAL A 21 -3.45 12.08 -8.58
CA VAL A 21 -2.38 13.07 -8.42
C VAL A 21 -2.20 13.85 -9.71
N GLN A 22 -2.10 13.17 -10.86
CA GLN A 22 -1.98 13.82 -12.17
C GLN A 22 -3.16 14.74 -12.49
N LYS A 23 -4.39 14.37 -12.11
CA LYS A 23 -5.57 15.22 -12.30
C LYS A 23 -5.54 16.46 -11.43
N LEU A 24 -5.15 16.32 -10.17
CA LEU A 24 -5.02 17.44 -9.22
C LEU A 24 -3.90 18.40 -9.65
N GLU A 25 -2.77 17.88 -10.13
CA GLU A 25 -1.64 18.68 -10.60
C GLU A 25 -1.94 19.49 -11.87
N LYS A 26 -2.83 19.00 -12.73
CA LYS A 26 -3.30 19.75 -13.91
C LYS A 26 -4.07 21.01 -13.52
N GLY A 27 -4.79 20.99 -12.40
CA GLY A 27 -5.51 22.16 -11.87
C GLY A 27 -6.79 22.55 -12.62
N ASP A 28 -7.23 21.75 -13.59
CA ASP A 28 -8.41 22.04 -14.43
C ASP A 28 -9.74 21.55 -13.81
N LEU A 29 -9.68 20.94 -12.63
CA LEU A 29 -10.86 20.39 -11.94
C LEU A 29 -11.64 21.49 -11.20
N PRO A 30 -12.98 21.48 -11.26
CA PRO A 30 -13.81 22.25 -10.34
C PRO A 30 -13.44 21.98 -8.87
N LEU A 31 -13.68 22.95 -7.99
CA LEU A 31 -13.33 22.82 -6.56
C LEU A 31 -13.94 21.57 -5.91
N GLU A 32 -15.22 21.31 -6.16
CA GLU A 32 -15.92 20.14 -5.61
C GLU A 32 -15.26 18.82 -6.06
N GLU A 33 -14.96 18.70 -7.36
CA GLU A 33 -14.29 17.52 -7.91
C GLU A 33 -12.85 17.37 -7.37
N SER A 34 -12.17 18.50 -7.13
CA SER A 34 -10.83 18.51 -6.53
C SER A 34 -10.86 18.00 -5.09
N LEU A 35 -11.88 18.36 -4.31
CA LEU A 35 -12.06 17.89 -2.93
C LEU A 35 -12.35 16.39 -2.89
N GLU A 36 -13.22 15.89 -3.76
CA GLU A 36 -13.52 14.47 -3.88
C GLU A 36 -12.29 13.67 -4.34
N ALA A 37 -11.57 14.15 -5.36
CA ALA A 37 -10.33 13.55 -5.82
C ALA A 37 -9.26 13.51 -4.71
N PHE A 38 -9.10 14.60 -3.96
CA PHE A 38 -8.17 14.66 -2.84
C PHE A 38 -8.52 13.65 -1.75
N LYS A 39 -9.79 13.58 -1.32
CA LYS A 39 -10.27 12.63 -0.32
C LYS A 39 -9.99 11.19 -0.76
N LYS A 40 -10.33 10.85 -2.00
CA LYS A 40 -10.06 9.53 -2.57
C LYS A 40 -8.56 9.22 -2.62
N GLY A 41 -7.73 10.21 -2.96
CA GLY A 41 -6.27 10.09 -2.94
C GLY A 41 -5.72 9.75 -1.56
N ILE A 42 -6.23 10.38 -0.51
CA ILE A 42 -5.85 10.07 0.88
C ILE A 42 -6.22 8.62 1.24
N GLU A 43 -7.43 8.18 0.91
CA GLU A 43 -7.87 6.80 1.17
C GLU A 43 -6.99 5.76 0.46
N LEU A 44 -6.66 5.99 -0.82
CA LEU A 44 -5.79 5.11 -1.59
C LEU A 44 -4.35 5.10 -1.06
N SER A 45 -3.82 6.27 -0.67
CA SER A 45 -2.48 6.38 -0.07
C SER A 45 -2.39 5.56 1.22
N GLN A 46 -3.39 5.68 2.11
CA GLN A 46 -3.46 4.88 3.33
C GLN A 46 -3.56 3.38 3.03
N TYR A 47 -4.36 3.00 2.03
CA TYR A 47 -4.48 1.61 1.61
C TYR A 47 -3.14 1.04 1.11
N CYS A 48 -2.43 1.78 0.27
CA CYS A 48 -1.13 1.38 -0.26
C CYS A 48 -0.11 1.20 0.87
N GLN A 49 -0.04 2.16 1.81
CA GLN A 49 0.86 2.07 2.96
C GLN A 49 0.56 0.84 3.83
N GLN A 50 -0.72 0.58 4.11
CA GLN A 50 -1.11 -0.62 4.88
C GLN A 50 -0.75 -1.92 4.17
N SER A 51 -0.85 -1.93 2.84
CA SER A 51 -0.49 -3.10 2.02
C SER A 51 1.01 -3.37 2.08
N LEU A 52 1.84 -2.31 1.97
CA LEU A 52 3.28 -2.42 2.11
C LEU A 52 3.69 -2.88 3.51
N ASN A 53 3.10 -2.31 4.57
CA ASN A 53 3.39 -2.71 5.95
C ASN A 53 3.09 -4.20 6.19
N LYS A 54 2.01 -4.73 5.59
CA LYS A 54 1.68 -6.16 5.67
C LYS A 54 2.68 -7.04 4.93
N ALA A 55 3.11 -6.61 3.75
CA ALA A 55 4.14 -7.30 2.98
C ALA A 55 5.46 -7.33 3.75
N GLU A 56 5.89 -6.20 4.32
CA GLU A 56 7.10 -6.10 5.16
C GLU A 56 7.02 -7.02 6.37
N ALA A 57 5.89 -7.01 7.10
CA ALA A 57 5.68 -7.91 8.23
C ALA A 57 5.74 -9.39 7.84
N THR A 58 5.25 -9.73 6.64
CA THR A 58 5.30 -11.09 6.10
C THR A 58 6.75 -11.50 5.78
N VAL A 59 7.51 -10.61 5.13
CA VAL A 59 8.94 -10.84 4.86
C VAL A 59 9.73 -10.99 6.16
N ALA A 60 9.52 -10.09 7.13
CA ALA A 60 10.17 -10.15 8.44
C ALA A 60 9.87 -11.48 9.14
N LYS A 61 8.62 -11.94 9.09
CA LYS A 61 8.23 -13.23 9.67
C LYS A 61 8.97 -14.40 9.00
N ILE A 62 9.04 -14.44 7.67
CA ILE A 62 9.78 -15.48 6.93
C ILE A 62 11.25 -15.45 7.34
N MET A 63 11.87 -14.27 7.40
CA MET A 63 13.27 -14.11 7.81
C MET A 63 13.52 -14.50 9.27
N THR A 64 12.53 -14.38 10.16
CA THR A 64 12.66 -14.85 11.55
C THR A 64 12.40 -16.36 11.69
N GLU A 65 11.47 -16.92 10.91
CA GLU A 65 11.20 -18.37 10.90
C GLU A 65 12.34 -19.17 10.21
N GLU A 66 12.97 -18.59 9.19
CA GLU A 66 14.21 -19.10 8.57
C GLU A 66 15.47 -18.65 9.36
N GLY A 67 15.36 -17.56 10.12
CA GLY A 67 16.44 -16.97 10.93
C GLY A 67 16.65 -17.64 12.29
N GLU A 68 15.62 -18.20 12.91
CA GLU A 68 15.79 -19.10 14.06
C GLU A 68 16.65 -20.32 13.70
N ALA A 69 16.63 -20.78 12.44
CA ALA A 69 17.51 -21.85 11.97
C ALA A 69 18.97 -21.39 11.68
N LEU A 70 19.24 -20.07 11.61
CA LEU A 70 20.55 -19.52 11.25
C LEU A 70 21.23 -18.74 12.39
N LEU A 71 20.52 -18.34 13.44
CA LEU A 71 21.08 -17.59 14.58
C LEU A 71 21.54 -18.47 15.74
N ASP A 72 21.18 -19.76 15.76
CA ASP A 72 21.72 -20.75 16.73
C ASP A 72 23.10 -21.32 16.34
N GLY A 73 23.67 -20.88 15.21
CA GLY A 73 24.81 -21.55 14.56
C GLY A 73 26.20 -20.89 14.68
N ASP A 74 26.30 -19.58 14.93
CA ASP A 74 27.62 -18.91 15.03
C ASP A 74 27.52 -17.52 15.66
N LEU A 75 27.55 -17.45 17.00
CA LEU A 75 28.10 -16.33 17.79
C LEU A 75 28.04 -16.68 19.28
N THR A 76 29.03 -17.48 19.69
CA THR A 76 29.47 -17.84 21.07
C THR A 76 28.49 -18.56 21.99
#